data_AF-A0A527H619-F1
#
_entry.id   AF-A0A527H619-F1
#
_cell.length_a   1.000
_cell.length_b   1.000
_cell.length_c   1.000
_cell.angle_alpha   90.00
_cell.angle_beta   90.00
_cell.angle_gamma   90.00
#
_symmetry.space_group_name_H-M   'P 1'
#
loop_
_entity.id
_entity.type
_entity.pdbx_description
1 polymer ?
#
loop_
_entity_poly.entity_id
_entity_poly.type
_entity_poly.pdbx_seq_one_letter_code
_entity_poly.pdbx_strand_id
1 'polypeptide(L)'
;GFATGTWWMTHLTADWDFYELLIPQILRGCSMMLCMVPINNIALGTLPPERLKNASGLFNLTRNLGGAVGLALINTVLIDRNAFHYARLSEHVQWGSEAAQTKLQNMTLNFEQTPGLDATSAAISKLSGMVQQQAALLSFMDVFFMLTVLFATLGLFTMLIRKPAAAAGGGGGGGH
;
A
#
# COMPACT_ATOMS: atom_id res chain seq x y z
N GLY A 1 10.55 -10.21 -0.60
CA GLY A 1 9.17 -10.57 -0.97
C GLY A 1 8.19 -9.42 -0.76
N PHE A 2 8.06 -8.86 0.44
CA PHE A 2 7.13 -7.74 0.67
C PHE A 2 7.55 -6.49 -0.14
N ALA A 3 8.81 -6.05 0.00
CA ALA A 3 9.34 -4.91 -0.75
C ALA A 3 9.28 -5.10 -2.28
N THR A 4 9.54 -6.31 -2.77
CA THR A 4 9.44 -6.64 -4.20
C THR A 4 7.99 -6.60 -4.68
N GLY A 5 7.04 -7.05 -3.84
CA GLY A 5 5.61 -6.96 -4.15
C GLY A 5 5.13 -5.50 -4.19
N THR A 6 5.52 -4.67 -3.22
CA THR A 6 5.17 -3.24 -3.24
C THR A 6 5.87 -2.48 -4.36
N TRP A 7 7.11 -2.85 -4.73
CA TRP A 7 7.80 -2.28 -5.88
C TRP A 7 7.03 -2.52 -7.17
N TRP A 8 6.51 -3.73 -7.37
CA TRP A 8 5.70 -4.01 -8.55
C TRP A 8 4.47 -3.10 -8.60
N MET A 9 3.83 -2.85 -7.46
CA MET A 9 2.67 -1.96 -7.37
C MET A 9 3.00 -0.47 -7.64
N THR A 10 4.28 -0.06 -7.72
CA THR A 10 4.61 1.32 -8.16
C THR A 10 4.33 1.56 -9.64
N HIS A 11 4.10 0.50 -10.42
CA HIS A 11 3.74 0.57 -11.83
C HIS A 11 2.22 0.44 -12.10
N LEU A 12 1.40 0.58 -11.05
CA LEU A 12 -0.05 0.43 -11.10
C LEU A 12 -0.70 1.37 -12.13
N THR A 13 -1.43 0.86 -13.12
CA THR A 13 -2.21 1.72 -14.04
C THR A 13 -3.72 1.54 -13.84
N ALA A 14 -4.50 2.42 -14.46
CA ALA A 14 -5.97 2.37 -14.42
C ALA A 14 -6.54 1.08 -15.06
N ASP A 15 -5.75 0.41 -15.90
CA ASP A 15 -6.17 -0.72 -16.73
C ASP A 15 -5.76 -2.09 -16.14
N TRP A 16 -5.19 -2.10 -14.93
CA TRP A 16 -4.78 -3.36 -14.29
C TRP A 16 -6.00 -4.21 -13.94
N ASP A 17 -5.91 -5.50 -14.28
CA ASP A 17 -6.92 -6.49 -13.96
C ASP A 17 -6.49 -7.34 -12.73
N PHE A 18 -7.33 -8.28 -12.35
CA PHE A 18 -7.17 -9.11 -11.15
C PHE A 18 -5.81 -9.84 -11.12
N TYR A 19 -5.34 -10.35 -12.26
CA TYR A 19 -4.12 -11.18 -12.32
C TYR A 19 -2.84 -10.36 -12.09
N GLU A 20 -2.82 -9.12 -12.57
CA GLU A 20 -1.73 -8.15 -12.35
C GLU A 20 -1.60 -7.80 -10.87
N LEU A 21 -2.72 -7.77 -10.13
CA LEU A 21 -2.75 -7.54 -8.69
C LEU A 21 -2.49 -8.81 -7.87
N LEU A 22 -2.81 -9.99 -8.41
CA LEU A 22 -2.71 -11.27 -7.71
C LEU A 22 -1.26 -11.57 -7.29
N ILE A 23 -0.30 -11.47 -8.22
CA ILE A 23 1.09 -11.84 -7.97
C ILE A 23 1.74 -10.95 -6.89
N PRO A 24 1.65 -9.60 -6.96
CA PRO A 24 2.14 -8.72 -5.90
C PRO A 24 1.51 -9.03 -4.52
N GLN A 25 0.22 -9.37 -4.49
CA GLN A 25 -0.50 -9.70 -3.25
C GLN A 25 -0.01 -11.03 -2.65
N ILE A 26 0.23 -12.05 -3.46
CA ILE A 26 0.82 -13.31 -3.00
C ILE A 26 2.21 -13.05 -2.41
N LEU A 27 3.06 -12.28 -3.12
CA LEU A 27 4.40 -11.96 -2.63
C LEU A 27 4.37 -11.24 -1.27
N ARG A 28 3.47 -10.28 -1.09
CA ARG A 28 3.29 -9.56 0.18
C ARG A 28 2.75 -10.49 1.28
N GLY A 29 1.72 -11.27 1.00
CA GLY A 29 1.07 -12.18 1.94
C GLY A 29 2.02 -13.27 2.43
N CYS A 30 2.67 -14.00 1.52
CA CYS A 30 3.63 -15.04 1.85
C CYS A 30 4.82 -14.49 2.66
N SER A 31 5.31 -13.31 2.30
CA SER A 31 6.41 -12.68 3.05
C SER A 31 6.03 -12.36 4.49
N MET A 32 4.83 -11.82 4.71
CA MET A 32 4.36 -11.52 6.07
C MET A 32 4.23 -12.78 6.92
N MET A 33 3.69 -13.86 6.37
CA MET A 33 3.57 -15.14 7.09
C MET A 33 4.94 -15.72 7.45
N LEU A 34 5.89 -15.71 6.51
CA LEU A 34 7.25 -16.22 6.75
C LEU A 34 8.00 -15.43 7.82
N CYS A 35 7.80 -14.11 7.89
CA CYS A 35 8.41 -13.27 8.93
C CYS A 35 7.81 -13.51 10.32
N MET A 36 6.57 -14.01 10.41
CA MET A 36 5.88 -14.08 11.70
C MET A 36 6.49 -15.09 12.66
N VAL A 37 6.91 -16.26 12.15
CA VAL A 37 7.53 -17.32 12.96
C VAL A 37 8.82 -16.87 13.65
N PRO A 38 9.85 -16.35 12.94
CA PRO A 38 11.07 -15.91 13.60
C PRO A 38 10.85 -14.70 14.50
N ILE A 39 9.94 -13.77 14.17
CA ILE A 39 9.63 -12.63 15.04
C ILE A 39 9.05 -13.11 16.38
N ASN A 40 8.08 -14.04 16.34
CA ASN A 40 7.50 -14.60 17.55
C ASN A 40 8.55 -15.35 18.39
N ASN A 41 9.40 -16.15 17.74
CA ASN A 41 10.46 -16.89 18.43
C ASN A 41 11.48 -15.97 19.09
N ILE A 42 11.89 -14.87 18.42
CA ILE A 42 12.81 -13.89 19.00
C ILE A 42 12.16 -13.14 20.17
N ALA A 43 10.89 -12.76 20.04
CA ALA A 43 10.18 -11.98 21.03
C ALA A 43 9.81 -12.78 22.30
N LEU A 44 9.47 -14.06 22.14
CA LEU A 44 8.85 -14.86 23.20
C LEU A 44 9.58 -16.18 23.50
N GLY A 45 10.38 -16.70 22.56
CA GLY A 45 10.89 -18.08 22.60
C GLY A 45 11.94 -18.39 23.67
N THR A 46 12.48 -17.38 24.34
CA THR A 46 13.47 -17.54 25.43
C THR A 46 12.90 -17.23 26.82
N LEU A 47 11.62 -16.86 26.91
CA LEU A 47 10.99 -16.51 28.18
C LEU A 47 10.54 -17.76 28.96
N PRO A 48 10.68 -17.75 30.29
CA PRO A 48 10.18 -18.83 31.13
C PRO A 48 8.63 -18.84 31.12
N PRO A 49 7.99 -20.01 31.32
CA PRO A 49 6.54 -20.16 31.16
C PRO A 49 5.70 -19.18 31.99
N GLU A 50 6.17 -18.78 33.18
CA GLU A 50 5.42 -17.88 34.07
C GLU A 50 5.31 -16.46 33.51
N ARG A 51 6.26 -16.03 32.66
CA ARG A 51 6.27 -14.69 32.04
C ARG A 51 5.65 -14.68 30.65
N LEU A 52 5.52 -15.84 30.00
CA LEU A 52 5.07 -15.98 28.62
C LEU A 52 3.65 -15.42 28.42
N LYS A 53 2.73 -15.64 29.37
CA LYS A 53 1.35 -15.14 29.30
C LYS A 53 1.29 -13.61 29.22
N ASN A 54 2.01 -12.93 30.11
CA ASN A 54 2.03 -11.46 30.17
C ASN A 54 2.77 -10.86 28.96
N ALA A 55 3.90 -11.46 28.57
CA ALA A 55 4.68 -11.03 27.41
C ALA A 55 3.91 -11.19 26.10
N SER A 56 3.18 -12.29 25.92
CA SER A 56 2.35 -12.52 24.72
C SER A 56 1.20 -11.52 24.61
N GLY A 57 0.58 -11.15 25.74
CA GLY A 57 -0.42 -10.09 25.79
C GLY A 57 0.16 -8.75 25.35
N LEU A 58 1.29 -8.35 25.93
CA LEU A 58 1.96 -7.09 25.56
C LEU A 58 2.44 -7.07 24.10
N PHE A 59 2.95 -8.20 23.59
CA PHE A 59 3.38 -8.34 22.20
C PHE A 59 2.21 -8.13 21.24
N ASN A 60 1.06 -8.77 21.48
CA ASN A 60 -0.13 -8.60 20.65
C ASN A 60 -0.69 -7.17 20.72
N LEU A 61 -0.70 -6.56 21.90
CA LEU A 61 -1.12 -5.16 22.06
C LEU A 61 -0.21 -4.22 21.26
N THR A 62 1.10 -4.36 21.39
CA THR A 62 2.09 -3.54 20.68
C THR A 62 1.98 -3.74 19.17
N ARG A 63 1.76 -4.98 18.71
CA ARG A 63 1.54 -5.30 17.30
C ARG A 63 0.28 -4.64 16.76
N ASN A 64 -0.85 -4.76 17.45
CA ASN A 64 -2.12 -4.16 17.02
C ASN A 64 -2.03 -2.63 17.01
N LEU A 65 -1.42 -2.05 18.04
CA LEU A 65 -1.17 -0.61 18.12
C LEU A 65 -0.26 -0.15 16.96
N GLY A 66 0.85 -0.84 16.72
CA GLY A 66 1.76 -0.54 15.61
C GLY A 66 1.07 -0.66 14.24
N GLY A 67 0.19 -1.65 14.08
CA GLY A 67 -0.64 -1.79 12.89
C GLY A 67 -1.61 -0.61 12.68
N ALA A 68 -2.30 -0.19 13.74
CA ALA A 68 -3.22 0.94 13.69
C ALA A 68 -2.48 2.26 13.40
N VAL A 69 -1.35 2.52 14.06
CA VAL A 69 -0.51 3.71 13.82
C VAL A 69 0.05 3.71 12.41
N GLY A 70 0.58 2.57 11.94
CA GLY A 70 1.10 2.43 10.59
C GLY A 70 0.04 2.69 9.52
N LEU A 71 -1.17 2.14 9.70
CA LEU A 71 -2.30 2.39 8.81
C LEU A 71 -2.71 3.86 8.80
N ALA A 72 -2.77 4.50 9.97
CA ALA A 72 -3.09 5.92 10.08
C ALA A 72 -2.09 6.79 9.31
N LEU A 73 -0.79 6.55 9.50
CA LEU A 73 0.27 7.25 8.78
C LEU A 73 0.18 7.06 7.26
N ILE A 74 -0.03 5.82 6.80
CA ILE A 74 -0.22 5.52 5.37
C ILE A 74 -1.42 6.29 4.82
N ASN A 75 -2.54 6.31 5.55
CA ASN A 75 -3.74 7.03 5.12
C ASN A 75 -3.52 8.55 5.07
N THR A 76 -2.86 9.12 6.08
CA THR A 76 -2.49 10.55 6.09
C THR A 76 -1.66 10.91 4.86
N VAL A 77 -0.61 10.12 4.58
CA VAL A 77 0.25 10.34 3.41
C VAL A 77 -0.53 10.17 2.11
N LEU A 78 -1.41 9.17 2.01
CA LEU A 78 -2.23 8.95 0.82
C LEU A 78 -3.15 10.15 0.54
N ILE A 79 -3.79 10.71 1.58
CA ILE A 79 -4.66 11.89 1.45
C ILE A 79 -3.85 13.12 1.01
N ASP A 80 -2.70 13.36 1.62
CA ASP A 80 -1.82 14.49 1.27
C ASP A 80 -1.33 14.39 -0.18
N ARG A 81 -0.82 13.21 -0.59
CA ARG A 81 -0.39 12.97 -1.96
C ARG A 81 -1.54 13.09 -2.96
N ASN A 82 -2.75 12.67 -2.60
CA ASN A 82 -3.93 12.80 -3.45
C ASN A 82 -4.28 14.27 -3.68
N ALA A 83 -4.31 15.07 -2.61
CA ALA A 83 -4.54 16.50 -2.72
C ALA A 83 -3.45 17.18 -3.58
N PHE A 84 -2.18 16.80 -3.39
CA PHE A 84 -1.07 17.29 -4.20
C PHE A 84 -1.24 16.98 -5.69
N HIS A 85 -1.45 15.71 -6.06
CA HIS A 85 -1.59 15.31 -7.45
C HIS A 85 -2.86 15.86 -8.09
N TYR A 86 -3.96 15.95 -7.33
CA TYR A 86 -5.20 16.55 -7.79
C TYR A 86 -5.00 18.03 -8.14
N ALA A 87 -4.40 18.82 -7.25
CA ALA A 87 -4.12 20.24 -7.50
C ALA A 87 -3.25 20.44 -8.76
N ARG A 88 -2.18 19.64 -8.89
CA ARG A 88 -1.29 19.72 -10.06
C ARG A 88 -2.01 19.35 -11.34
N LEU A 89 -2.80 18.28 -11.34
CA LEU A 89 -3.51 17.85 -12.54
C LEU A 89 -4.66 18.79 -12.92
N SER A 90 -5.39 19.33 -11.93
CA SER A 90 -6.45 20.32 -12.17
C SER A 90 -5.90 21.63 -12.74
N GLU A 91 -4.72 22.08 -12.29
CA GLU A 91 -4.05 23.26 -12.85
C GLU A 91 -3.76 23.10 -14.35
N HIS A 92 -3.25 21.93 -14.77
CA HIS A 92 -2.96 21.65 -16.19
C HIS A 92 -4.23 21.55 -17.06
N VAL A 93 -5.37 21.20 -16.46
CA VAL A 93 -6.66 21.17 -17.15
C VAL A 93 -7.30 22.56 -17.24
N GLN A 94 -7.10 23.43 -16.25
CA GLN A 94 -7.66 24.79 -16.22
C GLN A 94 -6.83 25.83 -16.99
N TRP A 95 -5.50 25.73 -16.98
CA TRP A 95 -4.62 26.73 -17.59
C TRP A 95 -4.25 26.34 -19.03
N GLY A 96 -5.07 26.77 -19.98
CA GLY A 96 -4.62 27.06 -21.36
C GLY A 96 -4.15 25.89 -22.22
N SER A 97 -4.37 24.62 -21.84
CA SER A 97 -4.09 23.53 -22.77
C SER A 97 -5.22 23.43 -23.79
N GLU A 98 -4.92 23.77 -25.05
CA GLU A 98 -5.82 23.54 -26.18
C GLU A 98 -6.31 22.08 -26.18
N ALA A 99 -5.44 21.14 -25.80
CA ALA A 99 -5.78 19.73 -25.64
C ALA A 99 -6.92 19.47 -24.64
N ALA A 100 -6.96 20.14 -23.49
CA ALA A 100 -8.05 19.98 -22.53
C ALA A 100 -9.35 20.59 -23.06
N GLN A 101 -9.29 21.76 -23.70
CA GLN A 101 -10.47 22.40 -24.30
C GLN A 101 -11.05 21.56 -25.45
N THR A 102 -10.21 21.08 -26.36
CA THR A 102 -10.62 20.18 -27.45
C THR A 102 -11.22 18.88 -26.89
N LYS A 103 -10.65 18.31 -25.84
CA LYS A 103 -11.21 17.09 -25.21
C LYS A 103 -12.54 17.34 -24.53
N LEU A 104 -12.71 18.47 -23.84
CA LEU A 104 -13.97 18.89 -23.24
C LEU A 104 -15.04 19.09 -24.32
N GLN A 105 -14.71 19.81 -25.39
CA GLN A 105 -15.62 20.06 -26.50
C GLN A 105 -16.06 18.76 -27.19
N ASN A 106 -15.12 17.84 -27.44
CA ASN A 106 -15.43 16.52 -27.99
C ASN A 106 -16.34 15.69 -27.06
N MET A 107 -16.15 15.80 -25.74
CA MET A 107 -17.03 15.14 -24.77
C MET A 107 -18.43 15.77 -24.76
N THR A 108 -18.53 17.10 -24.77
CA THR A 108 -19.81 17.81 -24.84
C THR A 108 -20.58 17.39 -26.09
N LEU A 109 -19.94 17.40 -27.27
CA LEU A 109 -20.57 16.96 -28.53
C LEU A 109 -21.07 15.51 -28.48
N ASN A 110 -20.40 14.63 -27.73
CA ASN A 110 -20.86 13.25 -27.51
C ASN A 110 -22.12 13.21 -26.63
N PHE A 111 -22.15 14.00 -25.55
CA PHE A 111 -23.27 14.04 -24.63
C PHE A 111 -24.48 14.80 -25.16
N GLU A 112 -24.32 15.71 -26.12
CA GLU A 112 -25.43 16.38 -26.82
C GLU A 112 -26.36 15.40 -27.55
N GLN A 113 -25.86 14.20 -27.87
CA GLN A 113 -26.67 13.14 -28.47
C GLN A 113 -27.61 12.45 -27.47
N THR A 114 -27.50 12.75 -26.17
CA THR A 114 -28.32 12.17 -25.10
C THR A 114 -29.46 13.11 -24.71
N PRO A 115 -30.72 12.81 -25.05
CA PRO A 115 -31.85 13.69 -24.76
C PRO A 115 -32.05 13.88 -23.24
N GLY A 116 -32.27 15.14 -22.82
CA GLY A 116 -32.54 15.48 -21.42
C GLY A 116 -31.32 15.64 -20.52
N LEU A 117 -30.11 15.51 -21.05
CA LEU A 117 -28.85 15.71 -20.32
C LEU A 117 -28.26 17.10 -20.61
N ASP A 118 -27.77 17.80 -19.60
CA ASP A 118 -26.88 18.95 -19.82
C ASP A 118 -25.48 18.44 -20.19
N ALA A 119 -25.21 18.43 -21.50
CA ALA A 119 -23.99 17.89 -22.09
C ALA A 119 -22.71 18.55 -21.54
N THR A 120 -22.77 19.85 -21.20
CA THR A 120 -21.61 20.59 -20.69
C THR A 120 -21.29 20.16 -19.26
N SER A 121 -22.29 20.14 -18.38
CA SER A 121 -22.13 19.67 -17.00
C SER A 121 -21.68 18.20 -16.93
N ALA A 122 -22.22 17.35 -17.81
CA ALA A 122 -21.81 15.96 -17.92
C ALA A 122 -20.34 15.80 -18.35
N ALA A 123 -19.90 16.56 -19.36
CA ALA A 123 -18.51 16.55 -19.83
C ALA A 123 -17.54 17.03 -18.73
N ILE A 124 -17.87 18.11 -18.02
CA ILE A 124 -17.07 18.63 -16.90
C ILE A 124 -16.98 17.59 -15.78
N SER A 125 -18.10 16.98 -15.41
CA SER A 125 -18.15 15.95 -14.37
C SER A 125 -17.29 14.74 -14.74
N LYS A 126 -17.36 14.28 -15.99
CA LYS A 126 -16.53 13.17 -16.50
C LYS A 126 -15.05 13.52 -16.46
N LEU A 127 -14.67 14.73 -16.89
CA LEU A 127 -13.29 15.19 -16.87
C LEU A 127 -12.75 15.29 -15.44
N SER A 128 -13.52 15.88 -14.53
CA SER A 128 -13.19 15.93 -13.10
C SER A 128 -12.99 14.53 -12.51
N GLY A 129 -13.85 13.57 -12.85
CA GLY A 129 -13.70 12.17 -12.43
C GLY A 129 -12.41 11.53 -12.93
N MET A 130 -11.98 11.80 -14.17
CA MET A 130 -10.69 11.31 -14.68
C MET A 130 -9.50 11.93 -13.93
N VAL A 131 -9.57 13.22 -13.62
CA VAL A 131 -8.54 13.91 -12.81
C VAL A 131 -8.43 13.28 -11.43
N GLN A 132 -9.56 13.03 -10.76
CA GLN A 132 -9.60 12.37 -9.46
C GLN A 132 -9.01 10.95 -9.51
N GLN A 133 -9.38 10.16 -10.52
CA GLN A 133 -8.87 8.80 -10.69
C GLN A 133 -7.34 8.79 -10.89
N GLN A 134 -6.82 9.68 -11.73
CA GLN A 134 -5.39 9.78 -11.99
C GLN A 134 -4.61 10.27 -10.75
N ALA A 135 -5.14 11.26 -10.04
CA ALA A 135 -4.55 11.71 -8.78
C ALA A 135 -4.48 10.57 -7.75
N ALA A 136 -5.53 9.75 -7.64
CA ALA A 136 -5.54 8.59 -6.77
C ALA A 136 -4.48 7.55 -7.16
N LEU A 137 -4.37 7.20 -8.45
CA LEU A 137 -3.36 6.25 -8.93
C LEU A 137 -1.94 6.70 -8.60
N LEU A 138 -1.59 7.94 -8.91
CA LEU A 138 -0.26 8.50 -8.60
C LEU A 138 0.03 8.49 -7.09
N SER A 139 -0.98 8.78 -6.28
CA SER A 139 -0.85 8.75 -4.82
C SER A 139 -0.60 7.33 -4.29
N PHE A 140 -1.29 6.34 -4.85
CA PHE A 140 -1.04 4.94 -4.51
C PHE A 140 0.37 4.50 -4.90
N MET A 141 0.85 4.88 -6.10
CA MET A 141 2.22 4.58 -6.53
C MET A 141 3.25 5.14 -5.54
N ASP A 142 3.08 6.39 -5.08
CA ASP A 142 3.97 7.01 -4.10
C ASP A 142 3.97 6.25 -2.78
N VAL A 143 2.79 5.87 -2.27
CA VAL A 143 2.67 5.07 -1.04
C VAL A 143 3.34 3.71 -1.21
N PHE A 144 3.16 3.03 -2.34
CA PHE A 144 3.84 1.76 -2.61
C PHE A 144 5.35 1.91 -2.70
N PHE A 145 5.84 3.01 -3.28
CA PHE A 145 7.27 3.30 -3.32
C PHE A 145 7.83 3.53 -1.90
N MET A 146 7.15 4.35 -1.08
CA MET A 146 7.53 4.56 0.32
C MET A 146 7.56 3.26 1.13
N LEU A 147 6.54 2.41 0.98
CA LEU A 147 6.51 1.09 1.62
C LEU A 147 7.64 0.18 1.11
N THR A 148 7.99 0.26 -0.18
CA THR A 148 9.11 -0.48 -0.74
C THR A 148 10.42 -0.08 -0.08
N VAL A 149 10.70 1.22 0.01
CA VAL A 149 11.91 1.73 0.67
C VAL A 149 11.94 1.34 2.14
N LEU A 150 10.82 1.46 2.85
CA LEU A 150 10.70 1.05 4.25
C LEU A 150 11.01 -0.44 4.45
N PHE A 151 10.36 -1.33 3.70
CA PHE A 151 10.58 -2.77 3.88
C PHE A 151 11.92 -3.25 3.32
N ALA A 152 12.47 -2.59 2.30
CA ALA A 152 13.81 -2.87 1.79
C ALA A 152 14.89 -2.50 2.82
N THR A 153 14.78 -1.31 3.44
CA THR A 153 15.70 -0.87 4.50
C THR A 153 15.61 -1.74 5.75
N LEU A 154 14.40 -2.12 6.18
CA LEU A 154 14.22 -3.09 7.26
C LEU A 154 14.85 -4.44 6.92
N GLY A 155 14.67 -4.95 5.69
CA GLY A 155 15.30 -6.19 5.24
C GLY A 155 16.83 -6.13 5.21
N LEU A 156 17.41 -4.98 4.84
CA LEU A 156 18.86 -4.77 4.92
C LEU A 156 19.34 -4.76 6.38
N PHE A 157 18.61 -4.11 7.28
CA PHE A 157 18.97 -4.08 8.69
C PHE A 157 18.84 -5.44 9.36
N THR A 158 17.88 -6.30 8.99
CA THR A 158 17.82 -7.65 9.54
C THR A 158 19.02 -8.50 9.15
N MET A 159 19.62 -8.29 7.97
CA MET A 159 20.87 -8.96 7.59
C MET A 159 22.06 -8.56 8.47
N LEU A 160 22.00 -7.37 9.10
CA LEU A 160 23.03 -6.90 10.04
C LEU A 160 22.82 -7.39 11.47
N ILE A 161 21.63 -7.93 11.79
CA ILE A 161 21.34 -8.48 13.12
C ILE A 161 22.10 -9.80 13.29
N ARG A 162 22.97 -9.84 14.30
CA ARG A 162 23.68 -11.06 14.68
C ARG A 162 22.69 -12.13 15.13
N LYS A 163 22.90 -13.38 14.69
CA LYS A 163 22.10 -14.53 15.15
C LYS A 163 21.98 -14.51 16.68
N PRO A 164 20.76 -14.51 17.24
CA PRO A 164 20.58 -14.81 18.66
C PRO A 164 21.26 -16.14 18.96
N ALA A 165 21.98 -16.23 20.07
CA ALA A 165 22.50 -17.50 20.55
C ALA A 165 21.33 -18.49 20.60
N ALA A 166 21.52 -19.67 19.99
CA ALA A 166 20.47 -20.67 19.87
C ALA A 166 19.83 -20.89 21.24
N ALA A 167 18.51 -20.79 21.32
CA ALA A 167 17.78 -21.32 22.46
C ALA A 167 18.21 -22.77 22.62
N ALA A 168 18.73 -23.13 23.79
CA ALA A 168 19.09 -24.48 24.13
C ALA A 168 17.95 -25.41 23.69
N GLY A 169 18.30 -26.42 22.90
CA GLY A 169 17.37 -27.25 22.16
C GLY A 169 16.19 -27.69 23.02
N GLY A 170 14.98 -27.57 22.48
CA GLY A 170 13.86 -28.41 22.90
C GLY A 170 14.31 -29.85 22.70
N GLY A 171 14.74 -30.47 23.81
CA GLY A 171 15.24 -31.84 23.83
C GLY A 171 14.24 -32.76 23.16
N GLY A 172 14.76 -33.57 22.25
CA GLY A 172 14.01 -34.65 21.64
C GLY A 172 13.43 -35.56 22.72
N GLY A 173 12.10 -35.67 22.74
CA GLY A 173 11.39 -36.79 23.35
C GLY A 173 11.15 -37.85 22.30
N GLY A 174 12.22 -38.54 21.89
CA GLY A 174 12.11 -39.89 21.33
C GLY A 174 12.35 -40.88 22.46
N GLY A 175 11.40 -41.79 22.69
CA GLY A 175 11.62 -42.88 23.63
C GLY A 175 10.32 -43.54 24.13
N HIS A 176 10.02 -44.69 23.51
CA HIS A 176 9.17 -45.80 23.93
C HIS A 176 7.64 -45.66 23.79
#